data_AF-A0A1V8U8I1-F1
#
_entry.id   AF-A0A1V8U8I1-F1
#
_cell.length_a   1.000
_cell.length_b   1.000
_cell.length_c   1.000
_cell.angle_alpha   90.00
_cell.angle_beta   90.00
_cell.angle_gamma   90.00
#
_symmetry.space_group_name_H-M   'P 1'
#
loop_
_entity.id
_entity.type
_entity.pdbx_description
1 polymer ?
#
loop_
_entity_poly.entity_id
_entity_poly.type
_entity_poly.pdbx_seq_one_letter_code
_entity_poly.pdbx_strand_id
1 'polypeptide(L)'
;YLHLKKKGTAPKCGDCGSKLAGIPALRPREYSQISRPKKTVQRAYGGSRCANCVKDRVVRAFLIEEQKIVKKVMKEQEKKQKGGR
;
A
#
# COMPACT_ATOMS: atom_id res chain seq x y z
N TYR A 1 3.14 1.65 45.76
CA TYR A 1 2.14 1.65 44.67
C TYR A 1 2.85 1.45 43.35
N LEU A 2 2.39 0.55 42.48
CA LEU A 2 3.04 0.30 41.18
C LEU A 2 2.35 1.12 40.08
N HIS A 3 3.04 2.09 39.48
CA HIS A 3 2.46 2.91 38.41
C HIS A 3 2.41 2.12 37.09
N LEU A 4 1.19 1.86 36.61
CA LEU A 4 0.96 1.23 35.31
C LEU A 4 1.23 2.21 34.17
N LYS A 5 1.96 1.76 33.14
CA LYS A 5 2.22 2.56 31.93
C LYS A 5 0.99 2.57 31.01
N LYS A 6 0.85 3.66 30.24
CA LYS A 6 -0.17 3.77 29.18
C LYS A 6 0.06 2.71 28.09
N LYS A 7 -1.01 2.12 27.57
CA LYS A 7 -0.96 1.13 26.48
C LYS A 7 -0.53 1.80 25.16
N GLY A 8 0.27 1.10 24.36
CA GLY A 8 0.62 1.52 23.00
C GLY A 8 -0.56 1.39 22.03
N THR A 9 -0.59 2.22 20.99
CA THR A 9 -1.58 2.14 19.92
C THR A 9 -1.07 1.26 18.79
N ALA A 10 -1.96 0.46 18.19
CA ALA A 10 -1.62 -0.38 17.05
C ALA A 10 -1.42 0.48 15.78
N PRO A 11 -0.39 0.22 14.97
CA PRO A 11 -0.22 0.85 13.66
C PRO A 11 -1.42 0.58 12.75
N LYS A 12 -1.87 1.60 12.03
CA LYS A 12 -3.04 1.52 11.14
C LYS A 12 -2.63 1.63 9.68
N CYS A 13 -3.40 1.01 8.81
CA CYS A 13 -3.29 1.14 7.37
C CYS A 13 -3.64 2.58 6.96
N GLY A 14 -2.82 3.18 6.10
CA GLY A 14 -3.07 4.54 5.60
C GLY A 14 -4.23 4.68 4.59
N ASP A 15 -4.82 3.59 4.09
CA ASP A 15 -5.98 3.64 3.17
C ASP A 15 -7.28 3.36 3.94
N CYS A 16 -7.38 2.16 4.54
CA CYS A 16 -8.62 1.70 5.17
C CYS A 16 -8.66 1.88 6.69
N GLY A 17 -7.59 2.37 7.33
CA GLY A 17 -7.55 2.58 8.78
C GLY A 17 -7.50 1.30 9.62
N SER A 18 -7.50 0.11 9.01
CA SER A 18 -7.45 -1.16 9.72
C SER A 18 -6.11 -1.34 10.46
N LYS A 19 -6.11 -2.08 11.57
CA LYS A 19 -4.88 -2.42 12.29
C LYS A 19 -3.96 -3.26 11.39
N LEU A 20 -2.67 -2.97 11.38
CA LEU A 20 -1.68 -3.74 10.63
C LEU A 20 -1.29 -4.99 11.42
N ALA A 21 -1.47 -6.15 10.79
CA ALA A 21 -1.03 -7.43 11.36
C ALA A 21 0.51 -7.55 11.32
N GLY A 22 1.06 -8.25 12.31
CA GLY A 22 2.50 -8.53 12.39
C GLY A 22 3.36 -7.39 12.93
N ILE A 23 2.77 -6.28 13.40
CA ILE A 23 3.50 -5.16 14.00
C ILE A 23 2.98 -4.93 15.43
N PRO A 24 3.85 -4.98 16.46
CA PRO A 24 3.43 -4.92 17.86
C PRO A 24 2.96 -3.53 18.26
N ALA A 25 1.90 -3.41 19.05
CA ALA A 25 1.39 -2.13 19.53
C ALA A 25 2.22 -1.56 20.71
N LEU A 26 3.36 -0.93 20.40
CA LEU A 26 4.31 -0.40 21.38
C LEU A 26 4.30 1.14 21.46
N ARG A 27 4.88 1.71 22.52
CA ARG A 27 5.13 3.15 22.60
C ARG A 27 6.41 3.54 21.82
N PRO A 28 6.58 4.81 21.41
CA PRO A 28 7.73 5.23 20.61
C PRO A 28 9.10 4.86 21.22
N ARG A 29 9.26 4.97 22.55
CA ARG A 29 10.50 4.59 23.25
C ARG A 29 10.77 3.08 23.23
N GLU A 30 9.74 2.25 23.21
CA GLU A 30 9.88 0.79 23.10
C GLU A 30 10.17 0.41 21.65
N TYR A 31 9.51 1.10 20.71
CA TYR A 31 9.80 0.97 19.29
C TYR A 31 11.23 1.33 18.93
N SER A 32 11.89 2.26 19.61
CA SER A 32 13.31 2.54 19.31
C SER A 32 14.23 1.37 19.69
N GLN A 33 13.85 0.57 20.69
CA GLN A 33 14.67 -0.51 21.25
C GLN A 33 14.52 -1.86 20.52
N ILE A 34 13.38 -2.13 19.89
CA ILE A 34 13.19 -3.42 19.20
C ILE A 34 13.96 -3.48 17.87
N SER A 35 14.26 -4.69 17.41
CA SER A 35 14.92 -4.93 16.13
C SER A 35 14.02 -4.59 14.93
N ARG A 36 14.64 -4.26 13.79
CA ARG A 36 13.94 -3.87 12.56
C ARG A 36 12.91 -4.91 12.06
N PRO A 37 13.18 -6.23 12.04
CA PRO A 37 12.22 -7.22 11.55
C PRO A 37 10.90 -7.24 12.34
N LYS A 38 10.94 -6.87 13.62
CA LYS A 38 9.75 -6.77 14.47
C LYS A 38 8.91 -5.51 14.20
N LYS A 39 9.46 -4.50 13.51
CA LYS A 39 8.79 -3.23 13.17
C LYS A 39 8.17 -3.24 11.77
N THR A 40 8.61 -4.15 10.90
CA THR A 40 8.32 -4.12 9.46
C THR A 40 7.72 -5.43 8.99
N VAL A 41 6.99 -5.40 7.88
CA VAL A 41 6.56 -6.62 7.18
C VAL A 41 7.27 -6.69 5.83
N GLN A 42 7.77 -7.88 5.46
CA GLN A 42 8.52 -8.10 4.22
C GLN A 42 7.59 -8.18 3.00
N ARG A 43 7.07 -7.02 2.57
CA ARG A 43 6.31 -6.84 1.32
C ARG A 43 6.37 -5.38 0.86
N ALA A 44 5.93 -5.11 -0.36
CA ALA A 44 5.69 -3.74 -0.83
C ALA A 44 4.74 -2.98 0.11
N TYR A 45 5.11 -1.74 0.47
CA TYR A 45 4.41 -0.91 1.45
C TYR A 45 4.18 -1.56 2.83
N GLY A 46 5.02 -2.53 3.21
CA GLY A 46 4.99 -3.17 4.52
C GLY A 46 5.08 -2.16 5.67
N GLY A 47 4.23 -2.30 6.68
CA GLY A 47 4.16 -1.36 7.81
C GLY A 47 3.45 -0.04 7.56
N SER A 48 3.05 0.25 6.32
CA SER A 48 2.20 1.40 5.99
C SER A 48 0.82 0.98 5.51
N ARG A 49 0.74 -0.10 4.72
CA ARG A 49 -0.49 -0.58 4.06
C ARG A 49 -0.77 -2.04 4.38
N CYS A 50 -2.05 -2.40 4.49
CA CYS A 50 -2.49 -3.78 4.66
C CYS A 50 -2.40 -4.55 3.33
N ALA A 51 -2.44 -5.89 3.38
CA ALA A 51 -2.28 -6.73 2.19
C ALA A 51 -3.35 -6.43 1.12
N ASN A 52 -4.60 -6.21 1.52
CA ASN A 52 -5.70 -5.93 0.60
C ASN A 52 -5.50 -4.61 -0.15
N CYS A 53 -5.17 -3.53 0.56
CA CYS A 53 -4.93 -2.24 -0.09
C CYS A 53 -3.68 -2.25 -1.00
N VAL A 54 -2.67 -3.07 -0.69
CA VAL A 54 -1.52 -3.26 -1.58
C VAL A 54 -1.96 -3.99 -2.86
N LYS A 55 -2.74 -5.07 -2.74
CA LYS A 55 -3.30 -5.79 -3.88
C LYS A 55 -4.12 -4.86 -4.78
N ASP A 56 -5.02 -4.08 -4.19
CA ASP A 56 -5.87 -3.16 -4.95
C ASP A 56 -5.05 -2.09 -5.68
N ARG A 57 -3.99 -1.57 -5.05
CA ARG A 57 -3.07 -0.62 -5.69
C ARG A 57 -2.36 -1.23 -6.89
N VAL A 58 -1.84 -2.45 -6.75
CA VAL A 58 -1.13 -3.15 -7.84
C VAL A 58 -2.09 -3.41 -9.01
N VAL A 59 -3.26 -3.99 -8.74
CA VAL A 59 -4.25 -4.30 -9.79
C VAL A 59 -4.76 -3.02 -10.45
N ARG A 60 -5.09 -1.99 -9.67
CA ARG A 60 -5.54 -0.70 -10.22
C ARG A 60 -4.48 -0.04 -11.08
N ALA A 61 -3.23 -0.01 -10.62
CA ALA A 61 -2.13 0.59 -11.39
C ALA A 61 -1.95 -0.14 -12.73
N PHE A 62 -1.94 -1.47 -12.70
CA PHE A 62 -1.84 -2.30 -13.91
C PHE A 62 -2.99 -2.01 -14.89
N LEU A 63 -4.24 -2.10 -14.45
CA LEU A 63 -5.40 -1.88 -15.33
C LEU A 63 -5.43 -0.47 -15.93
N ILE A 64 -5.01 0.55 -15.17
CA ILE A 64 -4.90 1.93 -15.69
C ILE A 64 -3.82 2.02 -16.77
N GLU A 65 -2.68 1.37 -16.57
CA GLU A 65 -1.59 1.33 -17.55
C GLU A 65 -2.05 0.66 -18.85
N GLU A 66 -2.68 -0.51 -18.73
CA GLU A 66 -3.23 -1.27 -19.86
C GLU A 66 -4.28 -0.46 -20.63
N GLN A 67 -5.22 0.17 -19.92
CA GLN A 67 -6.23 1.03 -20.55
C GLN A 67 -5.60 2.22 -21.29
N LYS A 68 -4.50 2.79 -20.78
CA LYS A 68 -3.77 3.87 -21.48
C LYS A 68 -3.16 3.36 -22.79
N ILE A 69 -2.59 2.15 -22.80
CA ILE A 69 -2.00 1.54 -23.99
C ILE A 69 -3.09 1.28 -25.04
N VAL A 70 -4.19 0.62 -24.65
CA VAL A 70 -5.32 0.34 -25.55
C VAL A 70 -5.87 1.63 -26.16
N LYS A 71 -6.05 2.69 -25.36
CA LYS A 71 -6.51 4.00 -25.85
C LYS A 71 -5.54 4.64 -26.84
N LYS A 72 -4.23 4.43 -26.71
CA LYS A 72 -3.24 4.94 -27.68
C LYS A 72 -3.33 4.19 -29.00
N VAL A 73 -3.34 2.86 -28.95
CA VAL A 73 -3.42 2.00 -30.14
C VAL A 73 -4.71 2.25 -30.93
N MET A 74 -5.86 2.35 -30.25
CA MET A 74 -7.14 2.65 -30.92
C MET A 74 -7.09 4.00 -31.64
N LYS A 75 -6.53 5.05 -31.01
CA LYS A 75 -6.37 6.36 -31.64
C LYS A 75 -5.45 6.33 -32.87
N GLU A 76 -4.39 5.54 -32.84
CA GLU A 76 -3.49 5.38 -33.99
C GLU A 76 -4.15 4.64 -35.14
N GLN A 77 -4.96 3.61 -34.86
CA GLN A 77 -5.75 2.89 -35.85
C GLN A 77 -6.80 3.80 -36.53
N GLU A 78 -7.53 4.58 -35.74
CA GLU A 78 -8.51 5.56 -36.27
C GLU A 78 -7.85 6.60 -37.17
N LYS A 79 -6.66 7.10 -36.80
CA LYS A 79 -5.89 8.04 -37.63
C LYS A 79 -5.46 7.41 -38.95
N LYS A 80 -4.95 6.18 -38.95
CA LYS A 80 -4.58 5.45 -40.17
C LYS A 80 -5.77 5.22 -41.10
N GLN A 81 -6.95 4.88 -40.55
CA GLN A 81 -8.16 4.69 -41.36
C GLN A 81 -8.69 5.98 -41.96
N LYS A 82 -8.60 7.12 -41.25
CA LYS A 82 -9.06 8.42 -41.75
C LYS A 82 -8.10 9.05 -42.77
N GLY A 83 -6.80 8.78 -42.69
CA GLY A 83 -5.80 9.28 -43.64
C GLY A 83 -5.64 8.41 -44.91
N GLY A 84 -6.30 7.26 -44.98
CA GLY A 84 -6.33 6.37 -46.15
C GLY A 84 -7.50 6.62 -47.11
N ARG A 85 -8.19 7.76 -46.98
CA ARG A 85 -9.19 8.26 -47.92
C ARG A 85 -8.74 9.58 -48.49
#